data_AF-A0A0F9E695-F1
#
_entry.id   AF-A0A0F9E695-F1
#
_cell.length_a   1.000
_cell.length_b   1.000
_cell.length_c   1.000
_cell.angle_alpha   90.00
_cell.angle_beta   90.00
_cell.angle_gamma   90.00
#
_symmetry.space_group_name_H-M   'P 1'
#
loop_
_entity.id
_entity.type
_entity.pdbx_description
1 polymer ?
#
loop_
_entity_poly.entity_id
_entity_poly.type
_entity_poly.pdbx_seq_one_letter_code
_entity_poly.pdbx_strand_id
1 'polypeptide(L)'
;ILHLAASSHVDRSIEDPLSFVMDNVVGTCNILNYARSLDYLETFLYFSTDEVFGPAPPGVFYKEWDRYKSGNPYAASKAGAEELCISFHNTYGLPVIVTR
;
A
#
# COMPACT_ATOMS: atom_id res chain seq x y z
N ILE A 1 -12.72 -6.45 5.07
CA ILE A 1 -12.49 -5.91 3.71
C ILE A 1 -11.17 -6.47 3.20
N LEU A 2 -11.17 -7.08 2.02
CA LEU A 2 -9.96 -7.49 1.30
C LEU A 2 -9.73 -6.47 0.18
N HIS A 3 -8.80 -5.54 0.37
CA HIS A 3 -8.51 -4.48 -0.59
C HIS A 3 -7.43 -4.94 -1.58
N LEU A 4 -7.89 -5.58 -2.66
CA LEU A 4 -7.06 -6.15 -3.72
C LEU A 4 -6.97 -5.26 -4.98
N ALA A 5 -7.83 -4.24 -5.07
CA ALA A 5 -7.90 -3.38 -6.23
C ALA A 5 -6.71 -2.40 -6.23
N ALA A 6 -5.85 -2.53 -7.23
CA ALA A 6 -4.71 -1.65 -7.47
C ALA A 6 -4.29 -1.72 -8.93
N SER A 7 -3.74 -0.62 -9.44
CA SER A 7 -2.93 -0.65 -10.65
C SER A 7 -1.58 -1.31 -10.34
N SER A 8 -1.22 -2.34 -11.12
CA SER A 8 -0.11 -3.28 -10.81
C SER A 8 1.02 -3.35 -11.85
N HIS A 9 0.90 -2.69 -13.00
CA HIS A 9 1.84 -2.85 -14.11
C HIS A 9 2.98 -1.82 -14.01
N VAL A 10 4.20 -2.29 -13.73
CA VAL A 10 5.38 -1.41 -13.54
C VAL A 10 5.61 -0.50 -14.75
N ASP A 11 5.63 -1.04 -15.97
CA ASP A 11 5.92 -0.25 -17.18
C ASP A 11 4.88 0.86 -17.39
N ARG A 12 3.59 0.54 -17.22
CA ARG A 12 2.50 1.52 -17.32
C ARG A 12 2.62 2.61 -16.26
N SER A 13 3.14 2.30 -15.08
CA SER A 13 3.36 3.30 -14.04
C SER A 13 4.44 4.31 -14.40
N ILE A 14 5.38 3.94 -15.29
CA ILE A 14 6.40 4.84 -15.80
C ILE A 14 5.81 5.77 -16.87
N GLU A 15 4.92 5.25 -17.72
CA GLU A 15 4.25 6.02 -18.76
C GLU A 15 3.20 6.99 -18.20
N ASP A 16 2.39 6.54 -17.25
CA ASP A 16 1.32 7.33 -16.62
C ASP A 16 1.32 7.13 -15.09
N PRO A 17 2.25 7.79 -14.36
CA PRO A 17 2.37 7.62 -12.92
C PRO A 17 1.17 8.19 -12.14
N LEU A 18 0.45 9.15 -12.72
CA LEU A 18 -0.66 9.81 -12.02
C LEU A 18 -1.83 8.86 -11.83
N SER A 19 -2.15 8.01 -12.82
CA SER A 19 -3.22 7.01 -12.64
C SER A 19 -2.90 6.04 -11.50
N PHE A 20 -1.63 5.67 -11.30
CA PHE A 20 -1.23 4.83 -10.17
C PHE A 20 -1.38 5.52 -8.82
N VAL A 21 -1.12 6.83 -8.73
CA VAL A 21 -1.39 7.61 -7.51
C VAL A 21 -2.89 7.65 -7.23
N MET A 22 -3.71 7.90 -8.25
CA MET A 22 -5.17 7.97 -8.11
C MET A 22 -5.74 6.60 -7.70
N ASP A 23 -5.30 5.52 -8.34
CA ASP A 23 -5.80 4.18 -8.06
C ASP A 23 -5.31 3.67 -6.71
N ASN A 24 -3.98 3.69 -6.50
CA ASN A 24 -3.37 3.00 -5.38
C ASN A 24 -3.41 3.85 -4.11
N VAL A 25 -3.14 5.15 -4.18
CA VAL A 25 -3.08 6.01 -3.00
C VAL A 25 -4.46 6.58 -2.68
N VAL A 26 -5.06 7.31 -3.62
CA VAL A 26 -6.36 7.96 -3.39
C VAL A 26 -7.47 6.92 -3.26
N GLY A 27 -7.48 5.89 -4.11
CA GLY A 27 -8.41 4.76 -4.00
C GLY A 27 -8.33 4.07 -2.65
N THR A 28 -7.12 3.77 -2.16
CA THR A 28 -6.95 3.18 -0.82
C THR A 28 -7.44 4.11 0.29
N CYS A 29 -7.14 5.41 0.23
CA CYS A 29 -7.65 6.39 1.19
C CYS A 29 -9.19 6.42 1.23
N ASN A 30 -9.84 6.31 0.08
CA ASN A 30 -11.30 6.25 -0.01
C ASN A 30 -11.85 4.99 0.68
N ILE A 31 -11.29 3.81 0.40
CA ILE A 31 -11.74 2.56 1.04
C ILE A 31 -11.42 2.57 2.54
N LEU A 32 -10.30 3.12 2.97
CA LEU A 32 -9.98 3.29 4.39
C LEU A 32 -10.98 4.22 5.11
N ASN A 33 -11.39 5.31 4.47
CA ASN A 33 -12.44 6.19 4.98
C ASN A 33 -13.81 5.51 5.03
N TYR A 34 -14.13 4.63 4.09
CA TYR A 34 -15.33 3.82 4.18
C TYR A 34 -15.21 2.77 5.29
N ALA A 35 -14.06 2.12 5.39
CA ALA A 35 -13.79 1.09 6.39
C ALA A 35 -13.95 1.62 7.82
N ARG A 36 -13.49 2.85 8.10
CA ARG A 36 -13.64 3.47 9.43
C ARG A 36 -15.08 3.84 9.80
N SER A 37 -16.01 3.85 8.85
CA SER A 37 -17.44 4.06 9.13
C SER A 37 -18.19 2.75 9.39
N LEU A 38 -17.51 1.60 9.38
CA LEU A 38 -18.12 0.30 9.65
C LEU A 38 -17.92 -0.07 11.12
N ASP A 39 -19.04 -0.25 11.85
CA ASP A 39 -19.01 -0.55 13.29
C ASP A 39 -18.44 -1.95 13.62
N TYR A 40 -18.46 -2.88 12.66
CA TYR A 40 -18.12 -4.30 12.88
C TYR A 40 -17.04 -4.81 11.90
N LEU A 41 -16.16 -3.93 11.44
CA LEU A 41 -15.06 -4.37 10.58
C LEU A 41 -14.03 -5.15 11.42
N GLU A 42 -13.90 -6.45 11.16
CA GLU A 42 -12.91 -7.29 11.85
C GLU A 42 -11.50 -7.14 11.28
N THR A 43 -11.36 -6.95 9.97
CA THR A 43 -10.05 -6.87 9.31
C THR A 43 -10.12 -6.07 8.03
N PHE A 44 -9.12 -5.21 7.82
CA PHE A 44 -8.80 -4.56 6.56
C PHE A 44 -7.46 -5.11 6.06
N LEU A 45 -7.48 -5.95 5.03
CA LEU A 45 -6.27 -6.49 4.42
C LEU A 45 -5.88 -5.63 3.22
N TYR A 46 -4.68 -5.05 3.25
CA TYR A 46 -4.06 -4.35 2.12
C TYR A 46 -2.99 -5.23 1.47
N PHE A 47 -3.17 -5.53 0.18
CA PHE A 47 -2.25 -6.35 -0.58
C PHE A 47 -1.22 -5.48 -1.29
N SER A 48 0.01 -5.42 -0.76
CA SER A 48 1.11 -4.60 -1.29
C SER A 48 2.09 -5.41 -2.15
N THR A 49 3.38 -5.07 -2.14
CA THR A 49 4.46 -5.70 -2.92
C THR A 49 5.80 -5.51 -2.24
N ASP A 50 6.71 -6.48 -2.40
CA ASP A 50 8.12 -6.37 -1.99
C ASP A 50 8.91 -5.27 -2.73
N GLU A 51 8.47 -4.83 -3.91
CA GLU A 51 9.09 -3.75 -4.69
C GLU A 51 9.17 -2.41 -3.92
N VAL A 52 8.37 -2.23 -2.86
CA VAL A 52 8.43 -1.04 -1.99
C VAL A 52 9.80 -0.86 -1.33
N PHE A 53 10.55 -1.95 -1.13
CA PHE A 53 11.91 -1.91 -0.58
C PHE A 53 13.01 -1.83 -1.65
N GLY A 54 12.62 -1.91 -2.93
CA GLY A 54 13.57 -1.99 -4.04
C GLY A 54 14.39 -3.29 -4.04
N PRO A 55 15.41 -3.39 -4.90
CA PRO A 55 16.19 -4.61 -5.05
C PRO A 55 17.05 -4.87 -3.80
N ALA A 56 16.89 -6.07 -3.22
CA ALA A 56 17.70 -6.53 -2.11
C ALA A 56 19.13 -6.88 -2.56
N PRO A 57 20.19 -6.39 -1.89
CA PRO A 57 21.54 -6.88 -2.10
C PRO A 57 21.66 -8.38 -1.80
N PRO A 58 22.67 -9.08 -2.36
CA PRO A 58 22.90 -10.49 -2.06
C PRO A 58 23.00 -10.76 -0.55
N GLY A 59 22.20 -11.71 -0.05
CA GLY A 59 22.18 -12.10 1.37
C GLY A 59 21.41 -11.16 2.29
N VAL A 60 20.74 -10.13 1.77
CA VAL A 60 19.89 -9.23 2.54
C VAL A 60 18.43 -9.62 2.35
N PHE A 61 17.69 -9.71 3.46
CA PHE A 61 16.24 -9.90 3.48
C PHE A 61 15.63 -8.71 4.20
N TYR A 62 14.71 -8.02 3.52
CA TYR A 62 14.02 -6.89 4.11
C TYR A 62 13.01 -7.34 5.16
N LYS A 63 12.94 -6.60 6.26
CA LYS A 63 11.94 -6.72 7.31
C LYS A 63 10.80 -5.73 7.06
N GLU A 64 9.69 -5.92 7.77
CA GLU A 64 8.46 -5.17 7.55
C GLU A 64 8.57 -3.66 7.82
N TRP A 65 9.58 -3.26 8.60
CA TRP A 65 9.86 -1.87 9.00
C TRP A 65 11.16 -1.34 8.40
N ASP A 66 11.77 -2.07 7.45
CA ASP A 66 12.88 -1.51 6.70
C ASP A 66 12.40 -0.32 5.86
N ARG A 67 13.31 0.60 5.58
CA ARG A 67 12.95 1.86 4.92
C ARG A 67 12.51 1.59 3.47
N TYR A 68 11.38 2.17 3.07
CA TYR A 68 10.98 2.19 1.66
C TYR A 68 12.09 2.75 0.76
N LYS A 69 12.31 2.06 -0.35
CA LYS A 69 13.29 2.41 -1.38
C LYS A 69 12.73 2.06 -2.77
N SER A 70 11.51 2.52 -3.00
CA SER A 70 10.76 2.29 -4.25
C SER A 70 11.59 2.70 -5.47
N GLY A 71 11.73 1.77 -6.42
CA GLY A 71 12.51 1.98 -7.66
C GLY A 71 11.71 2.57 -8.83
N ASN A 72 10.38 2.56 -8.74
CA ASN A 72 9.46 2.99 -9.80
C ASN A 72 8.17 3.60 -9.23
N PRO A 73 7.34 4.30 -10.04
CA PRO A 73 6.11 4.94 -9.56
C PRO A 73 5.06 3.96 -9.02
N TYR A 74 4.95 2.76 -9.57
CA TYR A 74 4.10 1.70 -9.03
C TYR A 74 4.48 1.39 -7.57
N ALA A 75 5.73 1.02 -7.30
CA ALA A 75 6.22 0.73 -5.97
C ALA A 75 6.05 1.90 -5.00
N ALA A 76 6.26 3.14 -5.47
CA ALA A 76 6.06 4.34 -4.65
C ALA A 76 4.59 4.54 -4.28
N SER A 77 3.67 4.30 -5.23
CA SER A 77 2.23 4.39 -4.97
C SER A 77 1.74 3.32 -3.99
N LYS A 78 2.28 2.10 -4.05
CA LYS A 78 2.00 1.03 -3.10
C LYS A 78 2.53 1.36 -1.71
N ALA A 79 3.77 1.84 -1.60
CA ALA A 79 4.34 2.30 -0.34
C ALA A 79 3.53 3.45 0.30
N GLY A 80 3.09 4.42 -0.50
CA GLY A 80 2.23 5.51 -0.02
C GLY A 80 0.89 5.01 0.54
N ALA A 81 0.29 3.99 -0.11
CA ALA A 81 -0.92 3.36 0.37
C ALA A 81 -0.71 2.50 1.63
N GLU A 82 0.43 1.83 1.78
CA GLU A 82 0.81 1.14 3.03
C GLU A 82 0.87 2.12 4.20
N GLU A 83 1.51 3.28 3.99
CA GLU A 83 1.66 4.28 5.04
C GLU A 83 0.30 4.87 5.44
N LEU A 84 -0.63 5.03 4.49
CA LEU A 84 -2.02 5.37 4.80
C LEU A 84 -2.68 4.28 5.65
N CYS A 85 -2.51 3.01 5.32
CA CYS A 85 -3.04 1.90 6.11
C CYS A 85 -2.52 1.93 7.56
N ILE A 86 -1.20 2.10 7.74
CA ILE A 86 -0.55 2.20 9.06
C ILE A 86 -1.07 3.44 9.81
N SER A 87 -1.12 4.60 9.17
CA SER A 87 -1.60 5.84 9.81
C SER A 87 -3.07 5.74 10.24
N PHE A 88 -3.93 5.07 9.46
CA PHE A 88 -5.33 4.87 9.83
C PHE A 88 -5.47 3.88 11.00
N HIS A 89 -4.63 2.84 11.07
CA HIS A 89 -4.55 1.99 12.26
C HIS A 89 -4.15 2.81 13.48
N ASN A 90 -3.04 3.56 13.39
CA ASN A 90 -2.50 4.34 14.50
C ASN A 90 -3.45 5.44 14.99
N THR A 91 -4.20 6.05 14.07
CA THR A 91 -5.06 7.21 14.37
C THR A 91 -6.47 6.82 14.77
N TYR A 92 -7.06 5.82 14.09
CA TYR A 92 -8.48 5.47 14.23
C TYR A 92 -8.71 4.06 14.79
N GLY A 93 -7.65 3.31 15.10
CA GLY A 93 -7.75 1.93 15.61
C GLY A 93 -8.27 0.93 14.58
N LEU A 94 -8.19 1.26 13.28
CA LEU A 94 -8.69 0.38 12.22
C LEU A 94 -7.90 -0.94 12.21
N PRO A 95 -8.54 -2.13 12.14
CA PRO A 95 -7.83 -3.42 12.22
C PRO A 95 -7.16 -3.76 10.89
N VAL A 96 -6.07 -3.09 10.60
CA VAL A 96 -5.32 -3.18 9.33
C VAL A 96 -4.27 -4.29 9.38
N ILE A 97 -4.16 -5.02 8.28
CA ILE A 97 -3.05 -5.94 7.99
C ILE A 97 -2.51 -5.56 6.62
N VAL A 98 -1.19 -5.41 6.51
CA VAL A 98 -0.49 -5.19 5.24
C VAL A 98 0.27 -6.47 4.90
N THR A 99 0.11 -6.96 3.68
CA THR A 99 0.94 -8.05 3.12
C THR A 99 1.80 -7.50 2.00
N ARG A 100 2.98 -8.07 1.80
CA ARG A 100 3.95 -7.65 0.79
C ARG A 100 4.41 -8.86 -0.01
#